data_AF-K2B7F6-F1
#
_entry.id   AF-K2B7F6-F1
#
_cell.length_a   1.000
_cell.length_b   1.000
_cell.length_c   1.000
_cell.angle_alpha   90.00
_cell.angle_beta   90.00
_cell.angle_gamma   90.00
#
_symmetry.space_group_name_H-M   'P 1'
#
loop_
_entity.id
_entity.type
_entity.pdbx_description
1 polymer ?
#
loop_
_entity_poly.entity_id
_entity_poly.type
_entity_poly.pdbx_seq_one_letter_code
_entity_poly.pdbx_strand_id
1 'polypeptide(L)'
;MQGFKMALIFGLLLLILAIRFFFFYYNQLQYHDGQDINFETTLLSEPQRAGNQQRINASLEKGKRIFITSSLYPEFHYADSLSIHGEIKEIKLDNGNTILAMYYPKVEIIKKKDNLFLTIASFIRSRAISLLEKTLPPNSSALLLGIVFGVKESLASDFSESLRVSGVFHVVAASGMNVTFVGGFLSSLFGWFLKRQVAVLLSILGICLYAVLAGLDPPIVRASIMGILVFTARILGRQTLATYGLFLAAFSMLMWSPSLIFDIGFQLSFLATLGLLYIQPILEGGKNFKKLINNSVLGEGVVTTVSAQTAALPILLSNFGIYSIWSVVANGLVLWTIPVLMIIGGIGALVGILIPGLGSFILYFSLPILVYFEKIIMFFGNLSGVLDIENIPWQFIIAYYCVLFAFIIFFSRKR
;
A
#
# COMPACT_ATOMS: atom_id res chain seq x y z
N MET A 1 3.01 -36.41 11.86
CA MET A 1 3.94 -36.24 10.71
C MET A 1 3.82 -34.89 9.98
N GLN A 2 2.64 -34.47 9.46
CA GLN A 2 2.55 -33.26 8.60
C GLN A 2 3.14 -31.98 9.22
N GLY A 3 2.83 -31.67 10.49
CA GLY A 3 3.34 -30.47 11.17
C GLY A 3 4.87 -30.40 11.23
N PHE A 4 5.56 -31.53 11.46
CA PHE A 4 7.03 -31.59 11.48
C PHE A 4 7.63 -31.30 10.09
N LYS A 5 7.04 -31.86 9.02
CA LYS A 5 7.48 -31.55 7.64
C LYS A 5 7.28 -30.07 7.30
N MET A 6 6.18 -29.45 7.74
CA MET A 6 5.96 -28.01 7.56
C MET A 6 6.99 -27.17 8.35
N ALA A 7 7.22 -27.49 9.63
CA ALA A 7 8.21 -26.79 10.46
C ALA A 7 9.62 -26.84 9.87
N LEU A 8 10.03 -27.99 9.31
CA LEU A 8 11.31 -28.15 8.64
C LEU A 8 11.40 -27.31 7.35
N ILE A 9 10.31 -27.20 6.57
CA ILE A 9 10.23 -26.30 5.41
C ILE A 9 10.34 -24.83 5.85
N PHE A 10 9.64 -24.41 6.91
CA PHE A 10 9.76 -23.04 7.44
C PHE A 10 11.19 -22.74 7.92
N GLY A 11 11.83 -23.67 8.64
CA GLY A 11 13.23 -23.52 9.07
C GLY A 11 14.20 -23.38 7.90
N LEU A 12 14.03 -24.18 6.84
CA LEU A 12 14.86 -24.12 5.63
C LEU A 12 14.63 -22.81 4.84
N LEU A 13 13.39 -22.32 4.74
CA LEU A 13 13.10 -21.02 4.13
C LEU A 13 13.68 -19.86 4.94
N LEU A 14 13.63 -19.92 6.28
CA LEU A 14 14.29 -18.95 7.16
C LEU A 14 15.82 -18.99 7.04
N LEU A 15 16.42 -20.17 6.87
CA LEU A 15 17.87 -20.31 6.62
C LEU A 15 18.27 -19.66 5.28
N ILE A 16 17.52 -19.93 4.19
CA ILE A 16 17.72 -19.29 2.89
C ILE A 16 17.59 -17.76 3.00
N LEU A 17 16.63 -17.27 3.80
CA LEU A 17 16.44 -15.85 4.04
C LEU A 17 17.59 -15.23 4.86
N ALA A 18 18.09 -15.90 5.89
CA ALA A 18 19.27 -15.47 6.64
C ALA A 18 20.53 -15.40 5.75
N ILE A 19 20.74 -16.39 4.89
CA ILE A 19 21.84 -16.42 3.91
C ILE A 19 21.69 -15.27 2.90
N ARG A 20 20.48 -15.05 2.36
CA ARG A 20 20.18 -13.94 1.44
C ARG A 20 20.42 -12.58 2.08
N PHE A 21 20.07 -12.41 3.37
CA PHE A 21 20.35 -11.22 4.16
C PHE A 21 21.86 -11.02 4.36
N PHE A 22 22.58 -12.05 4.78
CA PHE A 22 24.03 -12.00 4.96
C PHE A 22 24.72 -11.55 3.66
N PHE A 23 24.46 -12.22 2.54
CA PHE A 23 25.03 -11.81 1.25
C PHE A 23 24.57 -10.43 0.77
N PHE A 24 23.38 -9.97 1.15
CA PHE A 24 22.92 -8.63 0.80
C PHE A 24 23.67 -7.54 1.56
N TYR A 25 23.73 -7.61 2.89
CA TYR A 25 24.40 -6.60 3.71
C TYR A 25 25.93 -6.67 3.60
N TYR A 26 26.51 -7.86 3.45
CA TYR A 26 27.95 -8.01 3.21
C TYR A 26 28.40 -7.39 1.88
N ASN A 27 27.56 -7.43 0.83
CA ASN A 27 27.86 -6.86 -0.49
C ASN A 27 27.22 -5.49 -0.73
N GLN A 28 26.63 -4.83 0.28
CA GLN A 28 26.09 -3.48 0.10
C GLN A 28 27.22 -2.51 -0.26
N LEU A 29 26.98 -1.67 -1.27
CA LEU A 29 27.80 -0.49 -1.46
C LEU A 29 27.56 0.44 -0.27
N GLN A 30 28.63 0.80 0.43
CA GLN A 30 28.61 1.98 1.28
C GLN A 30 28.60 3.20 0.36
N TYR A 31 27.78 4.17 0.73
CA TYR A 31 27.75 5.48 0.12
C TYR A 31 28.17 6.47 1.20
N HIS A 32 28.78 7.58 0.81
CA HIS A 32 29.29 8.59 1.75
C HIS A 32 28.64 9.96 1.49
N ASP A 33 28.56 10.78 2.53
CA ASP A 33 28.10 12.17 2.41
C ASP A 33 29.06 12.97 1.50
N GLY A 34 28.51 13.70 0.53
CA GLY A 34 29.28 14.38 -0.51
C GLY A 34 29.85 13.46 -1.60
N GLN A 35 29.47 12.17 -1.64
CA GLN A 35 29.87 11.29 -2.73
C GLN A 35 29.07 11.58 -3.99
N ASP A 36 29.72 12.09 -5.03
CA ASP A 36 29.16 12.14 -6.39
C ASP A 36 29.01 10.73 -6.98
N ILE A 37 27.85 10.47 -7.60
CA ILE A 37 27.53 9.22 -8.28
C ILE A 37 26.82 9.49 -9.61
N ASN A 38 26.75 8.45 -10.45
CA ASN A 38 25.87 8.37 -11.59
C ASN A 38 25.17 6.99 -11.58
N PHE A 39 23.85 6.95 -11.80
CA PHE A 39 23.08 5.70 -11.87
C PHE A 39 21.85 5.81 -12.78
N GLU A 40 21.48 4.69 -13.40
CA GLU A 40 20.21 4.54 -14.09
C GLU A 40 19.11 4.07 -13.13
N THR A 41 17.89 4.59 -13.28
CA THR A 41 16.71 4.11 -12.53
C THR A 41 15.43 4.22 -13.38
N THR A 42 14.39 3.48 -13.01
CA THR A 42 13.06 3.58 -13.65
C THR A 42 12.02 3.97 -12.61
N LEU A 43 11.21 4.98 -12.90
CA LEU A 43 10.25 5.50 -11.93
C LEU A 43 9.08 4.53 -11.71
N LEU A 44 8.96 4.00 -10.49
CA LEU A 44 7.86 3.12 -10.08
C LEU A 44 6.73 3.89 -9.36
N SER A 45 6.94 5.15 -9.00
CA SER A 45 5.91 6.06 -8.46
C SER A 45 5.88 7.35 -9.26
N GLU A 46 4.74 8.05 -9.26
CA GLU A 46 4.68 9.42 -9.79
C GLU A 46 5.56 10.35 -8.94
N PRO A 47 6.27 11.33 -9.54
CA PRO A 47 6.97 12.37 -8.77
C PRO A 47 5.99 13.28 -8.01
N GLN A 48 6.28 13.55 -6.74
CA GLN A 48 5.47 14.45 -5.93
C GLN A 48 5.82 15.91 -6.25
N ARG A 49 4.85 16.68 -6.75
CA ARG A 49 5.06 18.07 -7.20
C ARG A 49 4.78 19.03 -6.04
N ALA A 50 5.70 19.96 -5.78
CA ALA A 50 5.62 20.90 -4.67
C ALA A 50 6.21 22.27 -5.07
N GLY A 51 5.35 23.23 -5.42
CA GLY A 51 5.79 24.51 -5.96
C GLY A 51 6.61 24.33 -7.25
N ASN A 52 7.82 24.90 -7.29
CA ASN A 52 8.75 24.76 -8.43
C ASN A 52 9.74 23.59 -8.28
N GLN A 53 9.43 22.62 -7.42
CA GLN A 53 10.20 21.38 -7.22
C GLN A 53 9.36 20.14 -7.53
N GLN A 54 10.03 19.06 -7.93
CA GLN A 54 9.47 17.71 -7.92
C GLN A 54 10.35 16.77 -7.09
N ARG A 55 9.71 15.87 -6.33
CA ARG A 55 10.37 14.90 -5.44
C ARG A 55 10.19 13.49 -6.00
N ILE A 56 11.28 12.76 -6.13
CA ILE A 56 11.37 11.47 -6.80
C ILE A 56 11.92 10.44 -5.81
N ASN A 57 11.23 9.31 -5.68
CA ASN A 57 11.69 8.16 -4.92
C ASN A 57 12.40 7.19 -5.88
N ALA A 58 13.73 7.11 -5.81
CA ALA A 58 14.52 6.24 -6.67
C ALA A 58 15.13 5.06 -5.90
N SER A 59 15.44 3.98 -6.61
CA SER A 59 16.34 2.93 -6.12
C SER A 59 17.71 3.12 -6.76
N LEU A 60 18.73 3.15 -5.91
CA LEU A 60 20.12 2.93 -6.27
C LEU A 60 20.35 1.44 -6.58
N GLU A 61 21.56 1.11 -7.03
CA GLU A 61 22.02 -0.27 -7.11
C GLU A 61 21.82 -1.02 -5.78
N LYS A 62 21.62 -2.34 -5.88
CA LYS A 62 21.45 -3.25 -4.74
C LYS A 62 20.31 -2.84 -3.78
N GLY A 63 19.33 -2.05 -4.22
CA GLY A 63 18.06 -1.84 -3.50
C GLY A 63 18.14 -0.91 -2.29
N LYS A 64 19.15 -0.03 -2.21
CA LYS A 64 19.08 1.18 -1.36
C LYS A 64 18.17 2.22 -2.02
N ARG A 65 17.38 2.93 -1.23
CA ARG A 65 16.55 4.05 -1.73
C ARG A 65 17.27 5.38 -1.58
N ILE A 66 16.95 6.32 -2.47
CA ILE A 66 17.42 7.71 -2.41
C ILE A 66 16.25 8.66 -2.71
N PHE A 67 16.15 9.73 -1.93
CA PHE A 67 15.13 10.77 -2.05
C PHE A 67 15.67 11.95 -2.83
N ILE A 68 15.17 12.17 -4.03
CA ILE A 68 15.72 13.16 -4.95
C ILE A 68 14.76 14.34 -5.04
N THR A 69 15.27 15.56 -4.83
CA THR A 69 14.52 16.79 -5.10
C THR A 69 15.14 17.46 -6.33
N SER A 70 14.36 17.75 -7.36
CA SER A 70 14.82 18.40 -8.59
C SER A 70 13.91 19.57 -8.99
N SER A 71 14.32 20.36 -9.99
CA SER A 71 13.49 21.39 -10.62
C SER A 71 12.23 20.78 -11.23
N LEU A 72 11.12 21.51 -11.22
CA LEU A 72 9.85 21.05 -11.82
C LEU A 72 9.97 20.71 -13.31
N TYR A 73 10.88 21.39 -14.03
CA TYR A 73 11.17 21.14 -15.43
C TYR A 73 12.56 20.51 -15.63
N PRO A 74 12.71 19.54 -16.56
CA PRO A 74 11.64 18.86 -17.29
C PRO A 74 10.76 18.02 -16.35
N GLU A 75 9.46 17.93 -16.65
CA GLU A 75 8.53 17.12 -15.85
C GLU A 75 8.81 15.62 -16.07
N PHE A 76 8.93 14.85 -14.98
CA PHE A 76 9.07 13.38 -15.05
C PHE A 76 7.76 12.67 -14.67
N HIS A 77 7.60 11.43 -15.15
CA HIS A 77 6.39 10.64 -15.02
C HIS A 77 6.67 9.17 -14.66
N TYR A 78 5.62 8.48 -14.19
CA TYR A 78 5.66 7.05 -13.95
C TYR A 78 6.14 6.26 -15.20
N ALA A 79 7.04 5.30 -14.96
CA ALA A 79 7.76 4.48 -15.95
C ALA A 79 8.75 5.21 -16.88
N ASP A 80 9.12 6.47 -16.60
CA ASP A 80 10.30 7.07 -17.22
C ASP A 80 11.60 6.38 -16.75
N SER A 81 12.59 6.33 -17.65
CA SER A 81 13.94 5.82 -17.37
C SER A 81 14.90 7.02 -17.29
N LEU A 82 15.55 7.20 -16.15
CA LEU A 82 16.35 8.38 -15.84
C LEU A 82 17.81 8.01 -15.59
N SER A 83 18.71 8.81 -16.15
CA SER A 83 20.12 8.91 -15.76
C SER A 83 20.20 10.02 -14.72
N ILE A 84 20.77 9.73 -13.54
CA ILE A 84 20.79 10.65 -12.41
C ILE A 84 22.22 10.76 -11.91
N HIS A 85 22.75 11.99 -11.97
CA HIS A 85 24.13 12.31 -11.61
C HIS A 85 24.20 13.48 -10.63
N GLY A 86 24.93 13.30 -9.54
CA GLY A 86 25.19 14.32 -8.53
C GLY A 86 25.57 13.75 -7.17
N GLU A 87 25.77 14.64 -6.21
CA GLU A 87 26.22 14.32 -4.86
C GLU A 87 25.11 13.73 -3.97
N ILE A 88 25.43 12.61 -3.31
CA ILE A 88 24.62 12.04 -2.23
C ILE A 88 24.80 12.89 -0.98
N LYS A 89 23.68 13.19 -0.30
CA LYS A 89 23.66 13.76 1.04
C LYS A 89 23.06 12.80 2.05
N GLU A 90 23.76 12.55 3.16
CA GLU A 90 23.26 11.75 4.28
C GLU A 90 22.46 12.64 5.25
N ILE A 91 21.15 12.44 5.31
CA ILE A 91 20.27 13.12 6.27
C ILE A 91 20.01 12.17 7.43
N LYS A 92 20.46 12.54 8.63
CA LYS A 92 20.08 11.86 9.87
C LYS A 92 18.73 12.39 10.33
N LEU A 93 17.75 11.50 10.44
CA LEU A 93 16.45 11.77 11.07
C LEU A 93 16.58 11.76 12.60
N ASP A 94 15.67 12.42 13.30
CA ASP A 94 15.69 12.52 14.76
C ASP A 94 15.57 11.15 15.46
N ASN A 95 14.97 10.17 14.78
CA ASN A 95 14.90 8.77 15.22
C ASN A 95 16.22 7.97 14.99
N GLY A 96 17.31 8.65 14.60
CA GLY A 96 18.64 8.08 14.41
C GLY A 96 18.88 7.37 13.08
N ASN A 97 17.88 7.24 12.20
CA ASN A 97 18.06 6.63 10.88
C ASN A 97 18.66 7.62 9.88
N THR A 98 19.66 7.18 9.11
CA THR A 98 20.15 7.93 7.95
C THR A 98 19.30 7.60 6.72
N ILE A 99 18.79 8.63 6.04
CA ILE A 99 18.27 8.52 4.67
C ILE A 99 19.25 9.15 3.68
N LEU A 100 19.37 8.53 2.49
CA LEU A 100 20.11 9.12 1.39
C LEU A 100 19.20 10.09 0.64
N ALA A 101 19.68 11.31 0.42
CA ALA A 101 19.01 12.34 -0.34
C ALA A 101 19.92 12.89 -1.45
N MET A 102 19.33 13.58 -2.42
CA MET A 102 20.06 14.24 -3.50
C MET A 102 19.29 15.50 -3.92
N TYR A 103 19.98 16.63 -4.03
CA TYR A 103 19.37 17.94 -4.22
C TYR A 103 19.83 18.58 -5.54
N TYR A 104 18.87 18.86 -6.41
CA TYR A 104 19.06 19.40 -7.75
C TYR A 104 20.15 18.68 -8.59
N PRO A 105 20.15 17.34 -8.65
CA PRO A 105 21.09 16.61 -9.50
C PRO A 105 20.82 16.87 -10.98
N LYS A 106 21.81 16.57 -11.81
CA LYS A 106 21.63 16.53 -13.26
C LYS A 106 20.85 15.27 -13.61
N VAL A 107 19.64 15.45 -14.15
CA VAL A 107 18.74 14.35 -14.54
C VAL A 107 18.50 14.41 -16.04
N GLU A 108 18.78 13.30 -16.72
CA GLU A 108 18.61 13.17 -18.17
C GLU A 108 17.70 11.96 -18.47
N ILE A 109 16.68 12.14 -19.32
CA ILE A 109 15.75 11.07 -19.68
C ILE A 109 16.43 10.13 -20.67
N ILE A 110 16.72 8.89 -20.24
CA ILE A 110 17.29 7.85 -21.09
C ILE A 110 16.20 7.35 -22.04
N LYS A 111 16.59 6.98 -23.26
CA LYS A 111 15.72 6.22 -24.17
C LYS A 111 15.10 5.03 -23.43
N LYS A 112 13.77 5.03 -23.34
CA LYS A 112 12.97 4.09 -22.53
C LYS A 112 13.42 2.64 -22.80
N LYS A 113 13.93 1.93 -21.77
CA LYS A 113 14.21 0.49 -21.87
C LYS A 113 12.91 -0.22 -22.24
N ASP A 114 12.94 -1.13 -23.23
CA ASP A 114 11.78 -1.70 -23.95
C ASP A 114 10.88 -2.66 -23.14
N ASN A 115 10.58 -2.30 -21.90
CA ASN A 115 9.54 -2.92 -21.08
C ASN A 115 8.16 -2.52 -21.62
N LEU A 116 7.73 -3.19 -22.69
CA LEU A 116 6.42 -3.03 -23.34
C LEU A 116 5.26 -2.98 -22.31
N PHE A 117 5.31 -3.83 -21.28
CA PHE A 117 4.33 -3.86 -20.19
C PHE A 117 4.28 -2.55 -19.37
N LEU A 118 5.45 -1.95 -19.03
CA LEU A 118 5.50 -0.67 -18.33
C LEU A 118 5.04 0.48 -19.23
N THR A 119 5.36 0.44 -20.53
CA THR A 119 4.87 1.43 -21.49
C THR A 119 3.34 1.36 -21.62
N ILE A 120 2.75 0.17 -21.79
CA ILE A 120 1.29 -0.02 -21.81
C ILE A 120 0.66 0.44 -20.49
N ALA A 121 1.24 0.10 -19.34
CA ALA A 121 0.76 0.56 -18.04
C ALA A 121 0.80 2.09 -17.90
N SER A 122 1.90 2.73 -18.31
CA SER A 122 2.03 4.21 -18.29
C SER A 122 1.02 4.90 -19.21
N PHE A 123 0.69 4.31 -20.36
CA PHE A 123 -0.32 4.83 -21.28
C PHE A 123 -1.75 4.68 -20.72
N ILE A 124 -2.07 3.52 -20.13
CA ILE A 124 -3.37 3.29 -19.47
C ILE A 124 -3.54 4.24 -18.28
N ARG A 125 -2.50 4.39 -17.45
CA ARG A 125 -2.46 5.27 -16.27
C ARG A 125 -2.65 6.74 -16.64
N SER A 126 -1.85 7.27 -17.58
CA SER A 126 -1.97 8.67 -18.02
C SER A 126 -3.30 8.95 -18.72
N ARG A 127 -3.82 8.00 -19.52
CA ARG A 127 -5.14 8.13 -20.15
C ARG A 127 -6.26 8.17 -19.11
N ALA A 128 -6.22 7.32 -18.09
CA ALA A 128 -7.18 7.31 -16.99
C ALA A 128 -7.13 8.62 -16.16
N ILE A 129 -5.93 9.09 -15.78
CA ILE A 129 -5.73 10.38 -15.10
C ILE A 129 -6.38 11.51 -15.92
N SER A 130 -6.03 11.61 -17.21
CA SER A 130 -6.54 12.67 -18.10
C SER A 130 -8.06 12.62 -18.36
N LEU A 131 -8.72 11.49 -18.07
CA LEU A 131 -10.18 11.33 -18.16
C LEU A 131 -10.85 11.78 -16.87
N LEU A 132 -10.34 11.35 -15.71
CA LEU A 132 -10.93 11.69 -14.40
C LEU A 132 -10.81 13.19 -14.13
N GLU A 133 -9.64 13.79 -14.39
CA GLU A 133 -9.38 15.24 -14.24
C GLU A 133 -10.24 16.13 -15.15
N LYS A 134 -10.74 15.59 -16.27
CA LYS A 134 -11.64 16.29 -17.19
C LYS A 134 -13.13 16.02 -16.94
N THR A 135 -13.45 15.10 -16.03
CA THR A 135 -14.83 14.69 -15.74
C THR A 135 -15.29 15.11 -14.35
N LEU A 136 -14.41 14.99 -13.35
CA LEU A 136 -14.74 15.17 -11.93
C LEU A 136 -14.11 16.46 -11.38
N PRO A 137 -14.70 17.08 -10.34
CA PRO A 137 -14.06 18.17 -9.61
C PRO A 137 -12.66 17.78 -9.10
N PRO A 138 -11.70 18.72 -8.96
CA PRO A 138 -10.30 18.39 -8.67
C PRO A 138 -10.09 17.47 -7.46
N ASN A 139 -10.74 17.77 -6.32
CA ASN A 139 -10.65 16.94 -5.11
C ASN A 139 -11.23 15.53 -5.34
N SER A 140 -12.40 15.44 -5.97
CA SER A 140 -13.08 14.17 -6.27
C SER A 140 -12.30 13.32 -7.27
N SER A 141 -11.69 13.95 -8.28
CA SER A 141 -10.78 13.31 -9.23
C SER A 141 -9.55 12.74 -8.51
N ALA A 142 -8.84 13.57 -7.74
CA ALA A 142 -7.65 13.16 -7.00
C ALA A 142 -7.93 12.06 -5.96
N LEU A 143 -9.06 12.16 -5.25
CA LEU A 143 -9.53 11.13 -4.31
C LEU A 143 -9.80 9.80 -5.02
N LEU A 144 -10.49 9.81 -6.16
CA LEU A 144 -10.78 8.61 -6.93
C LEU A 144 -9.51 8.02 -7.59
N LEU A 145 -8.57 8.87 -8.03
CA LEU A 145 -7.27 8.46 -8.56
C LEU A 145 -6.36 7.85 -7.47
N GLY A 146 -6.41 8.36 -6.24
CA GLY A 146 -5.78 7.75 -5.08
C GLY A 146 -6.36 6.37 -4.77
N ILE A 147 -7.68 6.31 -4.57
CA ILE A 147 -8.40 5.07 -4.25
C ILE A 147 -8.17 4.00 -5.33
N VAL A 148 -8.34 4.33 -6.62
CA VAL A 148 -8.27 3.33 -7.70
C VAL A 148 -6.82 3.04 -8.10
N PHE A 149 -6.01 4.08 -8.39
CA PHE A 149 -4.70 3.95 -9.05
C PHE A 149 -3.50 4.29 -8.15
N GLY A 150 -3.71 4.56 -6.86
CA GLY A 150 -2.64 4.91 -5.92
C GLY A 150 -2.00 6.28 -6.16
N VAL A 151 -2.59 7.12 -7.02
CA VAL A 151 -2.10 8.47 -7.31
C VAL A 151 -2.48 9.38 -6.14
N LYS A 152 -1.58 9.53 -5.18
CA LYS A 152 -1.75 10.38 -3.98
C LYS A 152 -1.18 11.79 -4.19
N GLU A 153 -0.41 11.97 -5.26
CA GLU A 153 0.29 13.20 -5.64
C GLU A 153 -0.64 14.31 -6.14
N SER A 154 -1.83 13.98 -6.65
CA SER A 154 -2.83 14.96 -7.11
C SER A 154 -3.70 15.54 -5.97
N LEU A 155 -3.55 15.06 -4.72
CA LEU A 155 -4.35 15.51 -3.58
C LEU A 155 -3.88 16.89 -3.09
N ALA A 156 -4.79 17.85 -3.01
CA ALA A 156 -4.52 19.17 -2.42
C ALA A 156 -3.98 19.05 -0.98
N SER A 157 -3.07 19.95 -0.60
CA SER A 157 -2.39 19.98 0.71
C SER A 157 -3.35 19.81 1.88
N ASP A 158 -4.41 20.62 1.89
CA ASP A 158 -5.33 20.81 3.01
C ASP A 158 -6.26 19.59 3.16
N PHE A 159 -6.59 18.94 2.04
CA PHE A 159 -7.35 17.69 2.02
C PHE A 159 -6.46 16.49 2.39
N SER A 160 -5.21 16.48 1.92
CA SER A 160 -4.17 15.53 2.32
C SER A 160 -3.90 15.61 3.84
N GLU A 161 -3.97 16.81 4.41
CA GLU A 161 -3.89 17.05 5.86
C GLU A 161 -5.17 16.60 6.59
N SER A 162 -6.35 16.95 6.09
CA SER A 162 -7.63 16.46 6.61
C SER A 162 -7.68 14.92 6.65
N LEU A 163 -7.09 14.24 5.66
CA LEU A 163 -6.93 12.78 5.62
C LEU A 163 -5.97 12.24 6.71
N ARG A 164 -4.91 12.99 7.06
CA ARG A 164 -4.01 12.65 8.18
C ARG A 164 -4.71 12.87 9.53
N VAL A 165 -5.31 14.05 9.73
CA VAL A 165 -5.99 14.45 10.97
C VAL A 165 -7.22 13.58 11.28
N SER A 166 -7.96 13.14 10.26
CA SER A 166 -9.04 12.14 10.42
C SER A 166 -8.55 10.70 10.56
N GLY A 167 -7.26 10.41 10.32
CA GLY A 167 -6.69 9.07 10.38
C GLY A 167 -7.16 8.12 9.27
N VAL A 168 -7.55 8.64 8.10
CA VAL A 168 -8.09 7.88 6.95
C VAL A 168 -7.12 7.88 5.74
N PHE A 169 -6.02 8.64 5.78
CA PHE A 169 -5.00 8.72 4.72
C PHE A 169 -4.54 7.34 4.20
N HIS A 170 -4.39 6.36 5.09
CA HIS A 170 -3.98 4.99 4.77
C HIS A 170 -5.00 4.17 3.95
N VAL A 171 -6.23 4.67 3.79
CA VAL A 171 -7.29 4.07 2.96
C VAL A 171 -7.31 4.67 1.55
N VAL A 172 -6.96 5.95 1.42
CA VAL A 172 -6.83 6.65 0.11
C VAL A 172 -5.52 6.27 -0.59
N ALA A 173 -4.46 5.98 0.17
CA ALA A 173 -3.29 5.29 -0.36
C ALA A 173 -3.68 3.86 -0.80
N ALA A 174 -3.42 3.50 -2.06
CA ALA A 174 -3.89 2.24 -2.62
C ALA A 174 -3.41 1.02 -1.80
N SER A 175 -4.38 0.23 -1.35
CA SER A 175 -4.20 -0.73 -0.27
C SER A 175 -4.38 -2.18 -0.74
N GLY A 176 -4.06 -3.15 0.13
CA GLY A 176 -4.31 -4.55 -0.16
C GLY A 176 -5.79 -4.89 -0.38
N MET A 177 -6.71 -4.09 0.15
CA MET A 177 -8.15 -4.23 -0.08
C MET A 177 -8.52 -4.02 -1.55
N ASN A 178 -7.86 -3.07 -2.22
CA ASN A 178 -8.09 -2.77 -3.64
C ASN A 178 -7.76 -3.97 -4.52
N VAL A 179 -6.63 -4.64 -4.24
CA VAL A 179 -6.21 -5.85 -4.95
C VAL A 179 -7.21 -6.99 -4.74
N THR A 180 -7.76 -7.12 -3.52
CA THR A 180 -8.83 -8.09 -3.21
C THR A 180 -10.10 -7.79 -4.01
N PHE A 181 -10.52 -6.53 -4.14
CA PHE A 181 -11.69 -6.16 -4.95
C PHE A 181 -11.45 -6.35 -6.44
N VAL A 182 -10.29 -5.96 -6.99
CA VAL A 182 -9.94 -6.20 -8.40
C VAL A 182 -9.95 -7.70 -8.72
N GLY A 183 -9.28 -8.51 -7.89
CA GLY A 183 -9.27 -9.96 -8.05
C GLY A 183 -10.67 -10.60 -7.94
N GLY A 184 -11.47 -10.15 -6.97
CA GLY A 184 -12.84 -10.62 -6.77
C GLY A 184 -13.78 -10.25 -7.93
N PHE A 185 -13.73 -9.00 -8.38
CA PHE A 185 -14.51 -8.49 -9.50
C PHE A 185 -14.18 -9.24 -10.80
N LEU A 186 -12.90 -9.35 -11.16
CA LEU A 186 -12.46 -10.08 -12.35
C LEU A 186 -12.83 -11.57 -12.28
N SER A 187 -12.68 -12.20 -11.11
CA SER A 187 -13.03 -13.61 -10.94
C SER A 187 -14.55 -13.87 -10.99
N SER A 188 -15.37 -12.87 -10.68
CA SER A 188 -16.83 -12.94 -10.84
C SER A 188 -17.22 -12.71 -12.30
N LEU A 189 -16.74 -11.61 -12.89
CA LEU A 189 -17.00 -11.21 -14.27
C LEU A 189 -16.59 -12.29 -15.28
N PHE A 190 -15.35 -12.77 -15.23
CA PHE A 190 -14.90 -13.86 -16.08
C PHE A 190 -15.55 -15.20 -15.72
N GLY A 191 -15.98 -15.38 -14.47
CA GLY A 191 -16.69 -16.57 -14.00
C GLY A 191 -18.09 -16.76 -14.60
N TRP A 192 -18.71 -15.70 -15.13
CA TRP A 192 -20.00 -15.78 -15.84
C TRP A 192 -19.87 -16.29 -17.28
N PHE A 193 -18.73 -16.06 -17.93
CA PHE A 193 -18.56 -16.31 -19.38
C PHE A 193 -17.52 -17.39 -19.72
N LEU A 194 -16.61 -17.73 -18.79
CA LEU A 194 -15.46 -18.59 -19.05
C LEU A 194 -15.35 -19.75 -18.05
N LYS A 195 -14.70 -20.84 -18.46
CA LYS A 195 -14.38 -21.98 -17.58
C LYS A 195 -13.56 -21.48 -16.38
N ARG A 196 -13.92 -21.93 -15.17
CA ARG A 196 -13.32 -21.51 -13.88
C ARG A 196 -11.79 -21.38 -13.87
N GLN A 197 -11.06 -22.30 -14.51
CA GLN A 197 -9.60 -22.23 -14.61
C GLN A 197 -9.11 -21.00 -15.40
N VAL A 198 -9.75 -20.69 -16.53
CA VAL A 198 -9.43 -19.53 -17.38
C VAL A 198 -9.83 -18.23 -16.68
N ALA A 199 -11.01 -18.20 -16.06
CA ALA A 199 -11.47 -17.04 -15.29
C ALA A 199 -10.49 -16.68 -14.16
N VAL A 200 -9.98 -17.67 -13.43
CA VAL A 200 -8.98 -17.46 -12.38
C VAL A 200 -7.62 -17.04 -12.94
N LEU A 201 -7.17 -17.62 -14.07
CA LEU A 201 -5.92 -17.21 -14.72
C LEU A 201 -5.96 -15.74 -15.20
N LEU A 202 -7.06 -15.32 -15.81
CA LEU A 202 -7.28 -13.92 -16.20
C LEU A 202 -7.38 -12.98 -14.99
N SER A 203 -7.93 -13.45 -13.86
CA SER A 203 -7.96 -12.69 -12.60
C SER A 203 -6.57 -12.51 -12.01
N ILE A 204 -5.71 -13.54 -12.08
CA ILE A 204 -4.29 -13.46 -11.70
C ILE A 204 -3.54 -12.43 -12.59
N LEU A 205 -3.74 -12.48 -13.90
CA LEU A 205 -3.14 -11.52 -14.84
C LEU A 205 -3.62 -10.08 -14.57
N GLY A 206 -4.91 -9.88 -14.29
CA GLY A 206 -5.46 -8.58 -13.93
C GLY A 206 -4.96 -8.03 -12.59
N ILE A 207 -4.72 -8.90 -11.59
CA ILE A 207 -4.05 -8.52 -10.33
C ILE A 207 -2.61 -8.06 -10.58
N CYS A 208 -1.85 -8.77 -11.44
CA CYS A 208 -0.50 -8.36 -11.81
C CYS A 208 -0.51 -7.01 -12.55
N LEU A 209 -1.42 -6.82 -13.51
CA LEU A 209 -1.58 -5.56 -14.24
C LEU A 209 -1.96 -4.40 -13.29
N TYR A 210 -2.89 -4.64 -12.36
CA TYR A 210 -3.27 -3.66 -11.34
C TYR A 210 -2.10 -3.26 -10.44
N ALA A 211 -1.29 -4.23 -9.99
CA ALA A 211 -0.14 -3.95 -9.15
C ALA A 211 0.89 -3.04 -9.84
N VAL A 212 1.08 -3.22 -11.16
CA VAL A 212 1.92 -2.34 -11.97
C VAL A 212 1.28 -0.95 -12.13
N LEU A 213 0.00 -0.88 -12.53
CA LEU A 213 -0.74 0.38 -12.70
C LEU A 213 -0.79 1.25 -11.43
N ALA A 214 -0.79 0.61 -10.25
CA ALA A 214 -0.80 1.26 -8.94
C ALA A 214 0.60 1.45 -8.32
N GLY A 215 1.68 1.33 -9.12
CA GLY A 215 3.03 1.74 -8.71
C GLY A 215 3.82 0.73 -7.87
N LEU A 216 3.37 -0.52 -7.74
CA LEU A 216 4.05 -1.59 -6.99
C LEU A 216 4.39 -1.24 -5.52
N ASP A 217 3.60 -0.37 -4.88
CA ASP A 217 3.73 -0.02 -3.46
C ASP A 217 3.68 -1.30 -2.58
N PRO A 218 4.49 -1.43 -1.50
CA PRO A 218 4.64 -2.70 -0.77
C PRO A 218 3.34 -3.36 -0.26
N PRO A 219 2.31 -2.63 0.22
CA PRO A 219 1.00 -3.21 0.57
C PRO A 219 0.26 -3.85 -0.62
N ILE A 220 0.48 -3.32 -1.83
CA ILE A 220 -0.13 -3.81 -3.07
C ILE A 220 0.57 -5.10 -3.51
N VAL A 221 1.91 -5.11 -3.50
CA VAL A 221 2.71 -6.32 -3.80
C VAL A 221 2.41 -7.47 -2.82
N ARG A 222 2.31 -7.15 -1.51
CA ARG A 222 1.80 -8.06 -0.46
C ARG A 222 0.50 -8.73 -0.88
N ALA A 223 -0.48 -7.93 -1.26
CA ALA A 223 -1.84 -8.41 -1.52
C ALA A 223 -1.96 -9.14 -2.85
N SER A 224 -1.18 -8.75 -3.87
CA SER A 224 -1.10 -9.46 -5.14
C SER A 224 -0.54 -10.86 -4.95
N ILE A 225 0.56 -11.03 -4.20
CA ILE A 225 1.12 -12.36 -3.92
C ILE A 225 0.09 -13.21 -3.15
N MET A 226 -0.53 -12.67 -2.10
CA MET A 226 -1.56 -13.41 -1.34
C MET A 226 -2.79 -13.76 -2.18
N GLY A 227 -3.27 -12.85 -3.03
CA GLY A 227 -4.38 -13.07 -3.95
C GLY A 227 -4.07 -14.18 -4.96
N ILE A 228 -2.90 -14.13 -5.60
CA ILE A 228 -2.42 -15.16 -6.54
C ILE A 228 -2.32 -16.52 -5.85
N LEU A 229 -1.84 -16.60 -4.61
CA LEU A 229 -1.81 -17.84 -3.84
C LEU A 229 -3.21 -18.40 -3.54
N VAL A 230 -4.16 -17.57 -3.12
CA VAL A 230 -5.56 -17.98 -2.90
C VAL A 230 -6.20 -18.45 -4.20
N PHE A 231 -5.98 -17.75 -5.31
CA PHE A 231 -6.52 -18.11 -6.62
C PHE A 231 -5.91 -19.42 -7.16
N THR A 232 -4.59 -19.61 -6.99
CA THR A 232 -3.90 -20.85 -7.37
C THR A 232 -4.42 -22.04 -6.53
N ALA A 233 -4.62 -21.85 -5.23
CA ALA A 233 -5.19 -22.86 -4.35
C ALA A 233 -6.64 -23.23 -4.71
N ARG A 234 -7.45 -22.24 -5.13
CA ARG A 234 -8.80 -22.43 -5.69
C ARG A 234 -8.82 -23.21 -7.01
N ILE A 235 -7.74 -23.23 -7.79
CA ILE A 235 -7.57 -24.12 -8.95
C ILE A 235 -7.18 -25.53 -8.47
N LEU A 236 -6.21 -25.64 -7.57
CA LEU A 236 -5.67 -26.91 -7.06
C LEU A 236 -6.60 -27.65 -6.08
N GLY A 237 -7.79 -27.11 -5.77
CA GLY A 237 -8.73 -27.69 -4.81
C GLY A 237 -8.25 -27.65 -3.35
N ARG A 238 -7.29 -26.79 -3.00
CA ARG A 238 -6.66 -26.72 -1.67
C ARG A 238 -7.14 -25.49 -0.92
N GLN A 239 -7.28 -25.61 0.40
CA GLN A 239 -7.48 -24.46 1.28
C GLN A 239 -6.13 -23.84 1.65
N THR A 240 -5.97 -22.53 1.47
CA THR A 240 -4.82 -21.76 1.98
C THR A 240 -5.10 -21.24 3.38
N LEU A 241 -4.31 -21.70 4.35
CA LEU A 241 -4.20 -21.02 5.64
C LEU A 241 -3.55 -19.65 5.43
N ALA A 242 -4.25 -18.57 5.78
CA ALA A 242 -3.82 -17.21 5.49
C ALA A 242 -2.45 -16.87 6.09
N THR A 243 -2.11 -17.41 7.27
CA THR A 243 -0.77 -17.32 7.89
C THR A 243 0.35 -17.83 6.97
N TYR A 244 0.12 -18.93 6.24
CA TYR A 244 1.11 -19.48 5.31
C TYR A 244 1.24 -18.62 4.05
N GLY A 245 0.13 -18.07 3.56
CA GLY A 245 0.14 -17.07 2.48
C GLY A 245 0.90 -15.81 2.88
N LEU A 246 0.74 -15.37 4.14
CA LEU A 246 1.41 -14.22 4.71
C LEU A 246 2.93 -14.43 4.84
N PHE A 247 3.36 -15.58 5.36
CA PHE A 247 4.77 -15.95 5.42
C PHE A 247 5.38 -16.04 4.01
N LEU A 248 4.70 -16.70 3.07
CA LEU A 248 5.22 -16.88 1.71
C LEU A 248 5.32 -15.54 0.96
N ALA A 249 4.36 -14.63 1.16
CA ALA A 249 4.46 -13.27 0.62
C ALA A 249 5.63 -12.48 1.25
N ALA A 250 5.83 -12.58 2.57
CA ALA A 250 7.00 -11.97 3.23
C ALA A 250 8.33 -12.54 2.70
N PHE A 251 8.44 -13.87 2.59
CA PHE A 251 9.61 -14.55 2.05
C PHE A 251 9.90 -14.13 0.60
N SER A 252 8.91 -14.15 -0.30
CA SER A 252 9.10 -13.77 -1.70
C SER A 252 9.51 -12.30 -1.86
N MET A 253 8.93 -11.39 -1.08
CA MET A 253 9.30 -9.96 -1.12
C MET A 253 10.71 -9.71 -0.58
N LEU A 254 11.09 -10.38 0.51
CA LEU A 254 12.43 -10.25 1.11
C LEU A 254 13.52 -11.00 0.32
N MET A 255 13.18 -12.04 -0.44
CA MET A 255 14.07 -12.65 -1.45
C MET A 255 14.42 -11.64 -2.54
N TRP A 256 13.41 -10.93 -3.05
CA TRP A 256 13.57 -9.89 -4.06
C TRP A 256 14.43 -8.72 -3.54
N SER A 257 13.97 -8.04 -2.47
CA SER A 257 14.73 -6.97 -1.83
C SER A 257 14.71 -7.07 -0.29
N PRO A 258 15.81 -7.51 0.34
CA PRO A 258 15.93 -7.57 1.81
C PRO A 258 15.73 -6.23 2.52
N SER A 259 16.00 -5.09 1.85
CA SER A 259 15.78 -3.76 2.42
C SER A 259 14.32 -3.44 2.76
N LEU A 260 13.35 -4.19 2.19
CA LEU A 260 11.93 -4.04 2.52
C LEU A 260 11.58 -4.35 3.97
N ILE A 261 12.46 -5.01 4.75
CA ILE A 261 12.23 -5.21 6.18
C ILE A 261 12.20 -3.89 6.98
N PHE A 262 12.88 -2.85 6.46
CA PHE A 262 12.93 -1.50 7.03
C PHE A 262 11.92 -0.55 6.36
N ASP A 263 11.12 -1.02 5.41
CA ASP A 263 10.06 -0.22 4.82
C ASP A 263 8.86 -0.13 5.78
N ILE A 264 8.46 1.10 6.13
CA ILE A 264 7.38 1.36 7.09
C ILE A 264 6.04 0.82 6.55
N GLY A 265 5.77 0.93 5.25
CA GLY A 265 4.56 0.39 4.61
C GLY A 265 4.49 -1.14 4.61
N PHE A 266 5.64 -1.81 4.45
CA PHE A 266 5.81 -3.25 4.66
C PHE A 266 5.48 -3.58 6.12
N GLN A 267 6.19 -2.99 7.09
CA GLN A 267 5.99 -3.26 8.52
C GLN A 267 4.53 -3.08 8.93
N LEU A 268 3.92 -1.93 8.65
CA LEU A 268 2.53 -1.62 8.96
C LEU A 268 1.55 -2.61 8.30
N SER A 269 1.71 -2.89 7.01
CA SER A 269 0.83 -3.85 6.30
C SER A 269 0.96 -5.27 6.86
N PHE A 270 2.15 -5.70 7.26
CA PHE A 270 2.37 -7.03 7.83
C PHE A 270 1.86 -7.15 9.26
N LEU A 271 2.08 -6.13 10.09
CA LEU A 271 1.54 -6.06 11.46
C LEU A 271 0.01 -5.97 11.45
N ALA A 272 -0.59 -5.09 10.64
CA ALA A 272 -2.03 -4.99 10.48
C ALA A 272 -2.65 -6.34 10.08
N THR A 273 -2.05 -7.05 9.11
CA THR A 273 -2.55 -8.37 8.69
C THR A 273 -2.40 -9.43 9.78
N LEU A 274 -1.32 -9.41 10.59
CA LEU A 274 -1.21 -10.25 11.78
C LEU A 274 -2.29 -9.92 12.83
N GLY A 275 -2.64 -8.64 12.99
CA GLY A 275 -3.77 -8.19 13.81
C GLY A 275 -5.10 -8.82 13.36
N LEU A 276 -5.39 -8.81 12.06
CA LEU A 276 -6.58 -9.46 11.50
C LEU A 276 -6.57 -11.00 11.65
N LEU A 277 -5.39 -11.64 11.62
CA LEU A 277 -5.30 -13.10 11.78
C LEU A 277 -5.35 -13.58 13.24
N TYR A 278 -4.89 -12.77 14.20
CA TYR A 278 -4.72 -13.20 15.60
C TYR A 278 -5.51 -12.39 16.63
N ILE A 279 -5.75 -11.09 16.42
CA ILE A 279 -6.48 -10.23 17.36
C ILE A 279 -7.98 -10.23 17.06
N GLN A 280 -8.38 -10.06 15.80
CA GLN A 280 -9.80 -10.03 15.39
C GLN A 280 -10.60 -11.24 15.90
N PRO A 281 -10.13 -12.50 15.76
CA PRO A 281 -10.87 -13.65 16.29
C PRO A 281 -11.00 -13.67 17.82
N ILE A 282 -10.06 -13.04 18.54
CA ILE A 282 -10.16 -12.90 20.00
C ILE A 282 -11.26 -11.87 20.35
N LEU A 283 -11.30 -10.74 19.64
CA LEU A 283 -12.34 -9.72 19.84
C LEU A 283 -13.74 -10.24 19.51
N GLU A 284 -13.92 -10.92 18.37
CA GLU A 284 -15.18 -11.57 17.96
C GLU A 284 -15.70 -12.60 18.98
N GLY A 285 -14.79 -13.25 19.73
CA GLY A 285 -15.14 -14.15 20.83
C GLY A 285 -15.68 -13.42 22.08
N GLY A 286 -15.40 -12.13 22.22
CA GLY A 286 -15.83 -11.30 23.35
C GLY A 286 -17.30 -10.91 23.26
N LYS A 287 -18.06 -11.14 24.34
CA LYS A 287 -19.51 -10.84 24.43
C LYS A 287 -19.87 -9.41 23.98
N ASN A 288 -19.05 -8.41 24.32
CA ASN A 288 -19.31 -7.00 24.02
C ASN A 288 -19.15 -6.71 22.51
N PHE A 289 -18.06 -7.15 21.89
CA PHE A 289 -17.84 -6.98 20.44
C PHE A 289 -18.82 -7.83 19.62
N LYS A 290 -19.15 -9.05 20.08
CA LYS A 290 -20.20 -9.86 19.43
C LYS A 290 -21.57 -9.19 19.45
N LYS A 291 -21.91 -8.47 20.53
CA LYS A 291 -23.11 -7.62 20.58
C LYS A 291 -23.00 -6.42 19.64
N LEU A 292 -21.82 -5.80 19.52
CA LEU A 292 -21.60 -4.68 18.59
C LEU A 292 -21.74 -5.10 17.11
N ILE A 293 -21.17 -6.25 16.73
CA ILE A 293 -21.29 -6.84 15.39
C ILE A 293 -22.76 -7.20 15.09
N ASN A 294 -23.43 -7.94 15.99
CA ASN A 294 -24.81 -8.38 15.75
C ASN A 294 -25.83 -7.22 15.71
N ASN A 295 -25.56 -6.11 16.39
CA ASN A 295 -26.51 -4.99 16.52
C ASN A 295 -26.19 -3.80 15.59
N SER A 296 -25.11 -3.83 14.80
CA SER A 296 -24.74 -2.71 13.93
C SER A 296 -24.00 -3.16 12.67
N VAL A 297 -24.44 -2.63 11.52
CA VAL A 297 -23.78 -2.78 10.20
C VAL A 297 -22.31 -2.32 10.24
N LEU A 298 -21.94 -1.41 11.15
CA LEU A 298 -20.57 -0.92 11.32
C LEU A 298 -19.70 -1.79 12.23
N GLY A 299 -20.28 -2.75 12.97
CA GLY A 299 -19.58 -3.46 14.05
C GLY A 299 -18.40 -4.32 13.57
N GLU A 300 -18.53 -4.98 12.43
CA GLU A 300 -17.44 -5.74 11.80
C GLU A 300 -16.30 -4.82 11.33
N GLY A 301 -16.63 -3.67 10.74
CA GLY A 301 -15.66 -2.65 10.34
C GLY A 301 -14.88 -2.06 11.53
N VAL A 302 -15.56 -1.83 12.67
CA VAL A 302 -14.92 -1.39 13.91
C VAL A 302 -13.96 -2.47 14.44
N VAL A 303 -14.38 -3.73 14.52
CA VAL A 303 -13.51 -4.82 15.01
C VAL A 303 -12.30 -5.05 14.09
N THR A 304 -12.50 -4.99 12.78
CA THR A 304 -11.43 -5.05 11.77
C THR A 304 -10.42 -3.91 11.98
N THR A 305 -10.91 -2.67 12.11
CA THR A 305 -10.08 -1.47 12.30
C THR A 305 -9.29 -1.53 13.60
N VAL A 306 -9.94 -1.83 14.72
CA VAL A 306 -9.29 -1.96 16.04
C VAL A 306 -8.22 -3.05 16.05
N SER A 307 -8.48 -4.18 15.38
CA SER A 307 -7.53 -5.31 15.32
C SER A 307 -6.28 -4.97 14.50
N ALA A 308 -6.46 -4.33 13.34
CA ALA A 308 -5.36 -3.84 12.51
C ALA A 308 -4.55 -2.74 13.23
N GLN A 309 -5.23 -1.77 13.83
CA GLN A 309 -4.59 -0.66 14.54
C GLN A 309 -3.83 -1.14 15.78
N THR A 310 -4.38 -2.05 16.59
CA THR A 310 -3.68 -2.57 17.79
C THR A 310 -2.34 -3.22 17.45
N ALA A 311 -2.23 -3.92 16.31
CA ALA A 311 -0.95 -4.48 15.88
C ALA A 311 0.01 -3.42 15.27
N ALA A 312 -0.52 -2.39 14.62
CA ALA A 312 0.25 -1.36 13.91
C ALA A 312 0.64 -0.14 14.78
N LEU A 313 -0.06 0.11 15.88
CA LEU A 313 0.00 1.35 16.67
C LEU A 313 1.42 1.77 17.09
N PRO A 314 2.29 0.88 17.63
CA PRO A 314 3.64 1.29 18.03
C PRO A 314 4.48 1.82 16.85
N ILE A 315 4.38 1.19 15.68
CA ILE A 315 5.11 1.59 14.47
C ILE A 315 4.50 2.84 13.83
N LEU A 316 3.18 3.03 13.92
CA LEU A 316 2.54 4.30 13.52
C LEU A 316 3.10 5.46 14.36
N LEU A 317 3.00 5.35 15.68
CA LEU A 317 3.43 6.41 16.59
C LEU A 317 4.95 6.68 16.48
N SER A 318 5.79 5.62 16.46
CA SER A 318 7.25 5.79 16.44
C SER A 318 7.83 6.35 15.13
N ASN A 319 7.04 6.39 14.04
CA ASN A 319 7.49 6.89 12.74
C ASN A 319 6.77 8.16 12.28
N PHE A 320 5.56 8.44 12.80
CA PHE A 320 4.75 9.58 12.37
C PHE A 320 4.37 10.56 13.50
N GLY A 321 4.55 10.19 14.78
CA GLY A 321 4.17 10.99 15.97
C GLY A 321 2.65 11.13 16.20
N ILE A 322 1.92 11.29 15.10
CA ILE A 322 0.52 11.68 15.00
C ILE A 322 -0.41 10.45 15.05
N TYR A 323 -1.38 10.45 15.97
CA TYR A 323 -2.50 9.51 15.98
C TYR A 323 -3.83 10.21 16.22
N SER A 324 -4.82 9.94 15.36
CA SER A 324 -6.17 10.51 15.47
C SER A 324 -7.08 9.62 16.30
N ILE A 325 -7.61 10.16 17.41
CA ILE A 325 -8.66 9.52 18.22
C ILE A 325 -9.90 9.22 17.37
N TRP A 326 -10.20 10.08 16.39
CA TRP A 326 -11.35 9.95 15.50
C TRP A 326 -11.20 8.86 14.44
N SER A 327 -10.01 8.29 14.26
CA SER A 327 -9.69 7.33 13.19
C SER A 327 -10.69 6.16 13.11
N VAL A 328 -11.07 5.54 14.23
CA VAL A 328 -12.00 4.40 14.22
C VAL A 328 -13.40 4.80 13.73
N VAL A 329 -13.86 6.01 14.08
CA VAL A 329 -15.18 6.52 13.67
C VAL A 329 -15.16 6.97 12.21
N ALA A 330 -14.14 7.72 11.81
CA ALA A 330 -13.98 8.20 10.44
C ALA A 330 -13.84 7.03 9.46
N ASN A 331 -12.99 6.03 9.77
CA ASN A 331 -12.88 4.82 8.94
C ASN A 331 -14.18 4.02 8.90
N GLY A 332 -14.90 3.87 10.02
CA GLY A 332 -16.21 3.20 10.05
C GLY A 332 -17.25 3.86 9.12
N LEU A 333 -17.28 5.20 9.08
CA LEU A 333 -18.17 5.97 8.21
C LEU A 333 -17.74 6.01 6.74
N VAL A 334 -16.48 5.72 6.43
CA VAL A 334 -15.91 5.90 5.08
C VAL A 334 -15.64 4.57 4.35
N LEU A 335 -15.23 3.50 5.04
CA LEU A 335 -14.76 2.26 4.41
C LEU A 335 -15.78 1.58 3.48
N TRP A 336 -17.08 1.72 3.75
CA TRP A 336 -18.15 1.17 2.89
C TRP A 336 -18.19 1.80 1.49
N THR A 337 -17.62 2.99 1.31
CA THR A 337 -17.54 3.67 0.00
C THR A 337 -16.49 3.05 -0.92
N ILE A 338 -15.39 2.53 -0.36
CA ILE A 338 -14.21 2.07 -1.12
C ILE A 338 -14.54 0.98 -2.15
N PRO A 339 -15.31 -0.10 -1.84
CA PRO A 339 -15.68 -1.10 -2.86
C PRO A 339 -16.47 -0.49 -4.02
N VAL A 340 -17.36 0.47 -3.72
CA VAL A 340 -18.25 1.10 -4.71
C VAL A 340 -17.45 2.05 -5.60
N LEU A 341 -16.57 2.87 -5.02
CA LEU A 341 -15.66 3.76 -5.74
C LEU A 341 -14.65 2.98 -6.58
N MET A 342 -14.11 1.87 -6.07
CA MET A 342 -13.25 0.96 -6.83
C MET A 342 -13.94 0.40 -8.08
N ILE A 343 -15.21 -0.02 -7.95
CA ILE A 343 -15.98 -0.58 -9.08
C ILE A 343 -16.36 0.53 -10.08
N ILE A 344 -16.97 1.63 -9.65
CA ILE A 344 -17.42 2.69 -10.55
C ILE A 344 -16.23 3.40 -11.21
N GLY A 345 -15.19 3.73 -10.44
CA GLY A 345 -13.97 4.37 -10.95
C GLY A 345 -13.17 3.46 -11.87
N GLY A 346 -13.00 2.18 -11.50
CA GLY A 346 -12.32 1.19 -12.33
C GLY A 346 -13.02 0.94 -13.66
N ILE A 347 -14.34 0.72 -13.64
CA ILE A 347 -15.12 0.52 -14.87
C ILE A 347 -15.18 1.82 -15.69
N GLY A 348 -15.42 2.97 -15.06
CA GLY A 348 -15.48 4.28 -15.74
C GLY A 348 -14.17 4.64 -16.45
N ALA A 349 -13.02 4.37 -15.82
CA ALA A 349 -11.71 4.53 -16.45
C ALA A 349 -11.49 3.55 -17.61
N LEU A 350 -11.76 2.25 -17.42
CA LEU A 350 -11.59 1.24 -18.48
C LEU A 350 -12.49 1.49 -19.69
N VAL A 351 -13.76 1.83 -19.46
CA VAL A 351 -14.70 2.20 -20.54
C VAL A 351 -14.27 3.52 -21.18
N GLY A 352 -13.84 4.52 -20.41
CA GLY A 352 -13.45 5.84 -20.94
C GLY A 352 -12.15 5.88 -21.71
N ILE A 353 -11.26 4.89 -21.54
CA ILE A 353 -10.10 4.69 -22.41
C ILE A 353 -10.55 4.35 -23.84
N LEU A 354 -11.64 3.58 -24.00
CA LEU A 354 -12.19 3.16 -25.29
C LEU A 354 -13.23 4.16 -25.84
N ILE A 355 -14.15 4.61 -25.00
CA ILE A 355 -15.28 5.49 -25.34
C ILE A 355 -15.39 6.57 -24.25
N PRO A 356 -14.67 7.71 -24.37
CA PRO A 356 -14.56 8.71 -23.31
C PRO A 356 -15.90 9.20 -22.76
N GLY A 357 -16.90 9.46 -23.61
CA GLY A 357 -18.22 9.93 -23.17
C GLY A 357 -18.98 8.94 -22.27
N LEU A 358 -18.88 7.63 -22.54
CA LEU A 358 -19.48 6.61 -21.67
C LEU A 358 -18.68 6.44 -20.38
N GLY A 359 -17.35 6.52 -20.44
CA GLY A 359 -16.51 6.52 -19.24
C GLY A 359 -16.85 7.69 -18.30
N SER A 360 -16.94 8.91 -18.85
CA SER A 360 -17.33 10.10 -18.10
C SER A 360 -18.74 9.97 -17.52
N PHE A 361 -19.71 9.45 -18.28
CA PHE A 361 -21.07 9.19 -17.79
C PHE A 361 -21.08 8.21 -16.60
N ILE A 362 -20.29 7.13 -16.65
CA ILE A 362 -20.14 6.18 -15.54
C ILE A 362 -19.47 6.85 -14.32
N LEU A 363 -18.42 7.65 -14.54
CA LEU A 363 -17.72 8.36 -13.47
C LEU A 363 -18.62 9.34 -12.71
N TYR A 364 -19.60 9.99 -13.36
CA TYR A 364 -20.55 10.87 -12.65
C TYR A 364 -21.36 10.14 -11.56
N PHE A 365 -21.60 8.84 -11.66
CA PHE A 365 -22.26 8.07 -10.58
C PHE A 365 -21.40 7.90 -9.32
N SER A 366 -20.08 8.11 -9.41
CA SER A 366 -19.21 8.14 -8.23
C SER A 366 -19.28 9.45 -7.45
N LEU A 367 -19.68 10.55 -8.10
CA LEU A 367 -19.60 11.91 -7.57
C LEU A 367 -20.39 12.10 -6.26
N PRO A 368 -21.63 11.60 -6.07
CA PRO A 368 -22.33 11.70 -4.79
C PRO A 368 -21.60 11.01 -3.63
N ILE A 369 -20.90 9.91 -3.92
CA ILE A 369 -20.16 9.11 -2.93
C ILE A 369 -18.82 9.79 -2.61
N LEU A 370 -18.15 10.36 -3.60
CA LEU A 370 -16.93 11.18 -3.41
C LEU A 370 -17.25 12.43 -2.58
N VAL A 371 -18.33 13.16 -2.89
CA VAL A 371 -18.74 14.34 -2.10
C VAL A 371 -19.17 13.96 -0.67
N TYR A 372 -19.75 12.77 -0.46
CA TYR A 372 -19.98 12.25 0.90
C TYR A 372 -18.64 11.99 1.63
N PHE A 373 -17.71 11.28 0.99
CA PHE A 373 -16.37 11.00 1.51
C PHE A 373 -15.65 12.30 1.91
N GLU A 374 -15.54 13.24 0.98
CA GLU A 374 -14.88 14.54 1.17
C GLU A 374 -15.48 15.29 2.36
N LYS A 375 -16.82 15.34 2.49
CA LYS A 375 -17.49 16.00 3.62
C LYS A 375 -17.21 15.33 4.97
N ILE A 376 -17.17 14.00 5.04
CA ILE A 376 -16.81 13.29 6.26
C ILE A 376 -15.35 13.57 6.64
N ILE A 377 -14.44 13.54 5.67
CA ILE A 377 -13.01 13.83 5.91
C ILE A 377 -12.77 15.28 6.34
N MET A 378 -13.40 16.26 5.70
CA MET A 378 -13.29 17.67 6.12
C MET A 378 -13.91 17.91 7.50
N PHE A 379 -15.01 17.22 7.84
CA PHE A 379 -15.61 17.30 9.17
C PHE A 379 -14.63 16.80 10.25
N PHE A 380 -14.06 15.60 10.09
CA PHE A 380 -13.10 15.06 11.06
C PHE A 380 -11.72 15.74 11.00
N GLY A 381 -11.33 16.31 9.86
CA GLY A 381 -10.10 17.10 9.69
C GLY A 381 -10.12 18.42 10.46
N ASN A 382 -11.30 18.99 10.70
CA ASN A 382 -11.47 20.21 11.49
C ASN A 382 -11.64 19.96 13.01
N LEU A 383 -11.61 18.70 13.47
CA LEU A 383 -11.78 18.36 14.89
C LEU A 383 -10.45 18.22 15.62
N SER A 384 -10.34 18.89 16.78
CA SER A 384 -9.32 18.57 17.79
C SER A 384 -9.46 17.10 18.21
N GLY A 385 -8.33 16.42 18.44
CA GLY A 385 -8.30 14.97 18.69
C GLY A 385 -7.13 14.23 18.05
N VAL A 386 -6.18 14.96 17.45
CA VAL A 386 -4.83 14.45 17.19
C VAL A 386 -4.08 14.38 18.53
N LEU A 387 -3.55 13.20 18.84
CA LEU A 387 -2.48 13.03 19.80
C LEU A 387 -1.17 13.16 19.02
N ASP A 388 -0.34 14.12 19.42
CA ASP A 388 1.05 14.21 18.98
C ASP A 388 1.93 13.62 20.09
N ILE A 389 2.80 12.66 19.73
CA ILE A 389 3.62 11.90 20.67
C ILE A 389 5.05 11.87 20.13
N GLU A 390 5.84 12.87 20.52
CA GLU A 390 7.27 12.92 20.23
C GLU A 390 8.02 11.73 20.88
N ASN A 391 8.96 11.16 20.13
CA ASN A 391 10.04 10.29 20.63
C ASN A 391 9.62 9.12 21.56
N ILE A 392 8.81 8.18 21.04
CA ILE A 392 8.54 6.92 21.75
C ILE A 392 9.83 6.08 21.92
N PRO A 393 10.22 5.71 23.15
CA PRO A 393 11.41 4.89 23.39
C PRO A 393 11.23 3.45 22.88
N TRP A 394 12.27 2.89 22.25
CA TRP A 394 12.23 1.53 21.67
C TRP A 394 11.89 0.44 22.69
N GLN A 395 12.22 0.64 23.97
CA GLN A 395 11.87 -0.24 25.07
C GLN A 395 10.34 -0.36 25.24
N PHE A 396 9.58 0.72 25.04
CA PHE A 396 8.12 0.70 25.07
C PHE A 396 7.54 -0.11 23.90
N ILE A 397 8.11 0.02 22.70
CA ILE A 397 7.71 -0.74 21.51
C ILE A 397 7.89 -2.25 21.76
N ILE A 398 9.04 -2.67 22.31
CA ILE A 398 9.28 -4.07 22.67
C ILE A 398 8.32 -4.54 23.77
N ALA A 399 8.17 -3.77 24.86
CA ALA A 399 7.27 -4.13 25.95
C ALA A 399 5.82 -4.29 25.48
N TYR A 400 5.34 -3.40 24.61
CA TYR A 400 4.02 -3.47 24.00
C TYR A 400 3.84 -4.77 23.19
N TYR A 401 4.80 -5.11 22.31
CA TYR A 401 4.71 -6.34 21.51
C TYR A 401 4.84 -7.61 22.37
N CYS A 402 5.64 -7.60 23.44
CA CYS A 402 5.69 -8.71 24.40
C CYS A 402 4.34 -8.92 25.11
N VAL A 403 3.68 -7.83 25.56
CA VAL A 403 2.36 -7.89 26.19
C VAL A 403 1.29 -8.35 25.18
N LEU A 404 1.31 -7.82 23.96
CA LEU A 404 0.38 -8.20 22.90
C LEU A 404 0.51 -9.68 22.51
N PHE A 405 1.75 -10.19 22.41
CA PHE A 405 2.03 -11.59 22.13
C PHE A 405 1.58 -12.51 23.29
N ALA A 406 1.83 -12.12 24.53
CA ALA A 406 1.34 -12.84 25.71
C ALA A 406 -0.19 -12.88 25.78
N PHE A 407 -0.87 -11.77 25.46
CA PHE A 407 -2.33 -11.68 25.34
C PHE A 407 -2.86 -12.65 24.26
N ILE A 408 -2.26 -12.64 23.06
CA ILE A 408 -2.63 -13.55 21.97
C ILE A 408 -2.45 -15.01 22.39
N ILE A 409 -1.36 -15.38 23.07
CA ILE A 409 -1.15 -16.75 23.58
C ILE A 409 -2.20 -17.13 24.64
N PHE A 410 -2.49 -16.24 25.59
CA PHE A 410 -3.44 -16.52 26.68
C PHE A 410 -4.87 -16.75 26.18
N PHE A 411 -5.33 -15.96 25.20
CA PHE A 411 -6.68 -16.09 24.65
C PHE A 411 -6.78 -17.15 23.54
N SER A 412 -5.73 -17.39 22.73
CA SER A 412 -5.74 -18.49 21.76
C SER A 412 -5.73 -19.88 22.41
N ARG A 413 -5.17 -20.02 23.63
CA ARG A 413 -5.26 -21.23 24.47
C ARG A 413 -6.63 -21.44 25.15
N LYS A 414 -7.60 -20.54 24.95
CA LYS A 414 -8.98 -20.63 25.48
C LYS A 414 -10.03 -20.84 24.38
N ARG A 415 -9.58 -21.11 23.14
CA ARG A 415 -10.36 -21.65 22.02
C ARG A 415 -9.98 -23.12 21.81
#